data_AF-A0A7W7IUJ2-F1
#
_entry.id   AF-A0A7W7IUJ2-F1
#
_cell.length_a   1.000
_cell.length_b   1.000
_cell.length_c   1.000
_cell.angle_alpha   90.00
_cell.angle_beta   90.00
_cell.angle_gamma   90.00
#
_symmetry.space_group_name_H-M   'P 1'
#
loop_
_entity.id
_entity.type
_entity.pdbx_description
1 polymer ?
#
loop_
_entity_poly.entity_id
_entity_poly.type
_entity_poly.pdbx_seq_one_letter_code
_entity_poly.pdbx_strand_id
1 'polypeptide(L)' 'MEKEPNRNRGNKWIALINIPIQMGVIIFLFSYLGTWLDENHPSEKVYYNKILVMVGVALALYNVIRQVNEINKTK' A
#
# COMPACT_ATOMS: atom_id res chain seq x y z
N MET A 1 -31.47 16.60 26.33
CA MET A 1 -31.03 15.50 25.44
C MET A 1 -29.83 16.04 24.67
N GLU A 2 -28.63 15.73 25.16
CA GLU A 2 -27.37 16.18 24.54
C GLU A 2 -27.28 15.67 23.11
N LYS A 3 -26.96 16.59 22.19
CA LYS A 3 -26.65 16.26 20.80
C LYS A 3 -25.39 15.40 20.79
N GLU A 4 -25.54 14.15 20.41
CA GLU A 4 -24.41 13.28 20.11
C GLU A 4 -23.60 13.90 18.96
N PRO A 5 -22.34 14.29 19.17
CA PRO A 5 -21.53 14.72 18.05
C PRO A 5 -21.21 13.47 17.25
N ASN A 6 -21.65 13.47 15.99
CA ASN A 6 -21.21 12.60 14.91
C ASN A 6 -19.67 12.63 14.75
N ARG A 7 -18.97 11.97 15.68
CA ARG A 7 -17.51 12.06 15.88
C ARG A 7 -16.74 10.93 15.19
N ASN A 8 -17.44 10.06 14.45
CA ASN A 8 -16.87 8.85 13.84
C ASN A 8 -16.52 8.98 12.35
N ARG A 9 -16.81 10.10 11.68
CA ARG A 9 -16.47 10.28 10.25
C ARG A 9 -15.08 10.88 10.00
N GLY A 10 -14.63 11.81 10.86
CA GLY A 10 -13.31 12.44 10.73
C GLY A 10 -12.16 11.45 10.88
N ASN A 11 -12.28 10.51 11.82
CA ASN A 11 -11.25 9.50 12.08
C ASN A 11 -11.07 8.53 10.89
N LYS A 12 -12.14 8.26 10.12
CA LYS A 12 -12.07 7.40 8.93
C LYS A 12 -11.30 8.04 7.79
N TRP A 13 -11.47 9.34 7.57
CA TRP A 13 -10.71 10.08 6.55
C TRP A 13 -9.22 10.16 6.88
N ILE A 14 -8.87 10.37 8.14
CA ILE A 14 -7.47 10.36 8.59
C ILE A 14 -6.86 8.96 8.41
N ALA A 15 -7.61 7.90 8.74
CA ALA A 15 -7.15 6.53 8.50
C ALA A 15 -6.93 6.27 7.00
N LEU A 16 -7.85 6.70 6.13
CA LEU A 16 -7.75 6.51 4.67
C LEU A 16 -6.51 7.16 4.06
N ILE A 17 -6.06 8.31 4.58
CA ILE A 17 -4.87 9.01 4.09
C ILE A 17 -3.56 8.34 4.57
N ASN A 18 -3.59 7.66 5.72
CA ASN A 18 -2.40 6.96 6.25
C ASN A 18 -2.12 5.62 5.55
N ILE A 19 -3.13 4.96 5.00
CA ILE A 19 -2.98 3.67 4.31
C ILE A 19 -2.01 3.76 3.11
N PRO A 20 -2.14 4.73 2.17
CA PRO A 20 -1.20 4.90 1.05
C PRO A 20 0.25 5.14 1.50
N ILE A 21 0.45 5.84 2.62
CA ILE A 21 1.79 6.14 3.13
C ILE A 21 2.48 4.84 3.56
N GLN A 22 1.78 3.98 4.30
CA GLN A 22 2.28 2.67 4.70
C GLN A 22 2.54 1.76 3.48
N MET A 23 1.67 1.83 2.47
CA MET A 23 1.82 1.12 1.22
C MET A 23 3.05 1.59 0.42
N GLY A 24 3.34 2.90 0.44
CA GLY A 24 4.52 3.49 -0.20
C GLY A 24 5.82 2.89 0.32
N VAL A 25 5.89 2.57 1.61
CA VAL A 25 7.04 1.88 2.22
C VAL A 25 7.22 0.49 1.60
N ILE A 26 6.13 -0.27 1.43
CA ILE A 26 6.18 -1.62 0.82
C ILE A 26 6.69 -1.52 -0.62
N ILE A 27 6.13 -0.62 -1.42
CA ILE A 27 6.53 -0.43 -2.83
C ILE A 27 8.01 -0.01 -2.92
N PHE A 28 8.46 0.90 -2.04
CA PHE A 28 9.86 1.31 -1.98
C PHE A 28 10.78 0.13 -1.66
N LEU A 29 10.40 -0.72 -0.70
CA LEU A 29 11.18 -1.88 -0.29
C LEU A 29 11.29 -2.91 -1.41
N PHE A 30 10.20 -3.16 -2.14
CA PHE A 30 10.21 -4.02 -3.34
C PHE A 30 11.01 -3.41 -4.50
N SER A 31 10.97 -2.09 -4.69
CA SER A 31 11.79 -1.41 -5.71
C SER A 31 13.28 -1.49 -5.37
N TYR A 32 13.64 -1.28 -4.10
CA TYR A 32 15.03 -1.37 -3.65
C TYR A 32 15.56 -2.80 -3.78
N LEU A 33 14.79 -3.80 -3.35
CA LEU A 33 15.12 -5.22 -3.57
C LEU A 33 15.25 -5.56 -5.05
N GLY A 34 14.36 -5.02 -5.87
CA GLY A 34 14.35 -5.21 -7.31
C GLY A 34 15.63 -4.69 -7.96
N THR A 35 16.03 -3.47 -7.63
CA THR A 35 17.29 -2.86 -8.10
C THR A 35 18.50 -3.63 -7.59
N TRP A 36 18.52 -4.02 -6.31
CA TRP A 36 19.60 -4.83 -5.75
C TRP A 36 19.74 -6.17 -6.48
N LEU A 37 18.62 -6.80 -6.86
CA LEU A 37 18.64 -8.06 -7.60
C LEU A 37 19.12 -7.88 -9.05
N ASP A 38 18.74 -6.79 -9.72
CA ASP A 38 19.26 -6.43 -11.05
C ASP A 38 20.77 -6.18 -11.02
N GLU A 39 21.30 -5.55 -9.96
CA GLU A 39 22.74 -5.29 -9.79
C GLU A 39 23.55 -6.55 -9.44
N ASN A 40 23.02 -7.45 -8.60
CA ASN A 40 23.73 -8.66 -8.17
C ASN A 40 23.59 -9.83 -9.15
N HIS A 41 22.52 -9.85 -9.96
CA HIS A 41 22.31 -10.84 -11.02
C HIS A 41 22.10 -10.14 -12.36
N PRO A 42 23.17 -9.51 -12.92
CA PRO A 42 23.07 -8.82 -14.20
C PRO A 42 22.70 -9.84 -15.28
N SER A 43 21.44 -9.78 -15.71
CA SER A 43 20.89 -10.63 -16.76
C SER A 43 20.30 -9.72 -17.82
N GLU A 44 20.91 -9.65 -19.00
CA GLU A 44 20.49 -8.75 -20.10
C GLU A 44 19.03 -8.96 -20.55
N LYS A 45 18.42 -10.09 -20.18
CA LYS A 45 17.06 -10.46 -20.56
C LYS A 45 16.04 -10.35 -19.44
N VAL A 46 16.48 -10.26 -18.18
CA VAL A 46 15.57 -10.30 -17.02
C VAL A 46 15.75 -9.04 -16.19
N TYR A 47 14.72 -8.19 -16.22
CA TYR A 47 14.61 -7.00 -15.36
C TYR A 47 13.82 -7.37 -14.11
N TYR A 48 14.51 -7.87 -13.09
CA TYR A 48 13.93 -8.25 -11.81
C TYR A 48 13.25 -7.07 -11.13
N ASN A 49 13.82 -5.87 -11.21
CA ASN A 49 13.20 -4.67 -10.64
C ASN A 49 11.80 -4.42 -11.20
N LYS A 50 11.65 -4.52 -12.53
CA LYS A 50 10.37 -4.28 -13.20
C LYS A 50 9.30 -5.27 -12.75
N ILE A 51 9.68 -6.54 -12.58
CA ILE A 51 8.77 -7.60 -12.13
C ILE A 51 8.44 -7.41 -10.65
N LEU A 52 9.43 -7.20 -9.78
CA LEU A 52 9.24 -7.01 -8.35
C LEU A 52 8.38 -5.78 -8.04
N VAL A 53 8.59 -4.67 -8.74
CA VAL A 53 7.79 -3.45 -8.57
C VAL A 53 6.35 -3.67 -9.01
N MET A 54 6.11 -4.33 -10.16
CA MET A 54 4.74 -4.63 -10.59
C MET A 54 4.01 -5.53 -9.59
N VAL A 55 4.68 -6.55 -9.07
CA VAL A 55 4.13 -7.42 -8.01
C VAL A 55 3.89 -6.63 -6.73
N GLY A 56 4.85 -5.81 -6.31
CA GLY A 56 4.76 -4.95 -5.14
C GLY A 56 3.57 -4.00 -5.22
N VAL A 57 3.37 -3.33 -6.37
CA VAL A 57 2.23 -2.44 -6.63
C VAL A 57 0.90 -3.21 -6.64
N ALA A 58 0.84 -4.39 -7.23
CA ALA A 58 -0.38 -5.20 -7.23
C ALA A 58 -0.79 -5.63 -5.81
N LEU A 59 0.15 -6.12 -5.00
CA LEU A 59 -0.08 -6.51 -3.61
C LEU A 59 -0.48 -5.33 -2.74
N ALA A 60 0.22 -4.21 -2.93
CA ALA A 60 -0.04 -2.93 -2.30
C ALA A 60 -1.50 -2.48 -2.53
N LEU A 61 -1.94 -2.42 -3.79
CA LEU A 61 -3.31 -2.04 -4.14
C LEU A 61 -4.36 -3.01 -3.57
N TYR A 62 -4.11 -4.33 -3.63
CA TYR A 62 -4.99 -5.32 -3.03
C TYR A 62 -5.18 -5.08 -1.51
N ASN A 63 -4.09 -4.85 -0.79
CA ASN A 63 -4.12 -4.58 0.64
C ASN A 63 -4.85 -3.27 0.98
N VAL A 64 -4.69 -2.22 0.16
CA VAL A 64 -5.45 -0.97 0.31
C VAL A 64 -6.94 -1.22 0.16
N ILE A 65 -7.36 -1.87 -0.93
CA ILE A 65 -8.78 -2.12 -1.21
C ILE A 65 -9.40 -2.93 -0.06
N ARG A 66 -8.67 -3.93 0.45
CA ARG A 66 -9.10 -4.70 1.62
C ARG A 66 -9.25 -3.83 2.87
N GLN A 67 -8.26 -3.00 3.20
CA GLN A 67 -8.32 -2.10 4.37
C GLN A 67 -9.45 -1.08 4.26
N VAL A 68 -9.66 -0.50 3.07
CA VAL A 68 -10.75 0.44 2.80
C VAL A 68 -12.11 -0.25 2.97
N ASN A 69 -12.26 -1.47 2.46
CA ASN A 69 -13.51 -2.24 2.62
C ASN A 69 -13.80 -2.62 4.08
N GLU A 70 -12.79 -2.96 4.87
CA GLU A 70 -12.94 -3.23 6.31
C GLU A 70 -13.46 -1.99 7.07
N ILE A 71 -12.87 -0.81 6.81
CA ILE A 71 -13.30 0.47 7.43
C ILE A 71 -14.76 0.81 7.08
N ASN A 72 -15.21 0.38 5.90
CA ASN A 72 -16.58 0.57 5.43
C ASN A 72 -17.55 -0.49 6.01
N LYS A 73 -17.07 -1.70 6.29
CA LYS A 73 -17.85 -2.79 6.91
C LYS A 73 -18.07 -2.63 8.41
N THR A 74 -17.22 -1.88 9.12
CA THR A 74 -17.43 -1.53 10.55
C THR A 74 -18.57 -0.50 10.72
N LYS A 75 -19.75 -0.87 10.23
CA LYS A 75 -21.00 -0.13 10.28
C LYS A 75 -21.89 -0.70 11.37
#